data_AF-A0AAV3IZ68-F1
#
_entry.id   AF-A0AAV3IZ68-F1
#
_cell.length_a   1.000
_cell.length_b   1.000
_cell.length_c   1.000
_cell.angle_alpha   90.00
_cell.angle_beta   90.00
_cell.angle_gamma   90.00
#
_symmetry.space_group_name_H-M   'P 1'
#
loop_
_entity.id
_entity.type
_entity.pdbx_description
1 polymer ?
#
loop_
_entity_poly.entity_id
_entity_poly.type
_entity_poly.pdbx_seq_one_letter_code
_entity_poly.pdbx_strand_id
1 'polypeptide(L)' 'MYRIYHDGVAAIIVDETNHCFCYTSLSKAQQVAKGIEVTISCRPALNQREEFLLELGYKKENFIS' A
#
# COMPACT_ATOMS: atom_id res chain seq x y z
N MET A 1 -2.43 9.63 -6.45
CA MET A 1 -1.22 8.90 -6.90
C MET A 1 -1.08 7.68 -6.02
N TYR A 2 -0.85 6.48 -6.58
CA TYR A 2 -0.71 5.28 -5.75
C TYR A 2 0.77 4.96 -5.47
N ARG A 3 1.04 4.53 -4.24
CA ARG A 3 2.34 3.99 -3.84
C ARG A 3 2.18 2.58 -3.29
N ILE A 4 3.12 1.71 -3.62
CA ILE A 4 3.13 0.33 -3.14
C ILE A 4 4.41 0.11 -2.36
N TYR A 5 4.28 -0.25 -1.09
CA TYR A 5 5.36 -0.75 -0.25
C TYR A 5 5.25 -2.26 -0.13
N HIS A 6 6.32 -3.03 -0.27
CA HIS A 6 6.26 -4.49 -0.12
C HIS A 6 7.51 -5.07 0.54
N ASP A 7 7.38 -6.20 1.21
CA ASP A 7 8.51 -6.97 1.78
C ASP A 7 8.92 -8.18 0.91
N GLY A 8 8.25 -8.36 -0.23
CA GLY A 8 8.45 -9.50 -1.14
C GLY A 8 7.34 -10.56 -1.02
N VAL A 9 6.51 -10.50 0.03
CA VAL A 9 5.36 -11.38 0.23
C VAL A 9 4.08 -10.56 0.35
N ALA A 10 4.04 -9.63 1.29
CA ALA A 10 2.94 -8.73 1.53
C ALA A 10 3.22 -7.34 0.93
N ALA A 11 2.17 -6.53 0.85
CA ALA A 11 2.24 -5.17 0.35
C ALA A 11 1.21 -4.25 1.02
N ILE A 12 1.59 -2.98 1.14
CA ILE A 12 0.69 -1.87 1.47
C ILE A 12 0.52 -1.02 0.22
N ILE A 13 -0.72 -0.87 -0.24
CA ILE A 13 -1.09 0.09 -1.28
C ILE A 13 -1.57 1.35 -0.58
N VAL A 14 -0.96 2.49 -0.90
CA VAL A 14 -1.31 3.81 -0.39
C VAL A 14 -1.93 4.61 -1.52
N ASP A 15 -3.11 5.16 -1.28
CA ASP A 15 -3.74 6.16 -2.12
C ASP A 15 -3.49 7.55 -1.52
N GLU A 16 -2.52 8.26 -2.09
CA GLU A 16 -2.15 9.61 -1.65
C GLU A 16 -3.26 10.64 -1.97
N THR A 17 -4.18 10.33 -2.90
CA THR A 17 -5.30 11.22 -3.24
C THR A 17 -6.42 11.12 -2.22
N ASN A 18 -6.80 9.89 -1.85
CA ASN A 18 -7.91 9.65 -0.91
C ASN A 18 -7.44 9.59 0.56
N HIS A 19 -6.13 9.70 0.81
CA HIS A 19 -5.53 9.66 2.13
C HIS A 19 -5.90 8.36 2.89
N CYS A 20 -5.81 7.24 2.17
CA CYS A 20 -6.10 5.90 2.70
C CYS A 20 -5.07 4.86 2.23
N PHE A 21 -5.07 3.69 2.87
CA PHE A 21 -4.20 2.58 2.50
C PHE A 21 -4.85 1.22 2.74
N CYS A 22 -4.36 0.19 2.04
CA CYS A 22 -4.77 -1.20 2.19
C CYS A 22 -3.57 -2.10 2.44
N TYR A 23 -3.73 -3.09 3.31
CA TYR A 23 -2.81 -4.23 3.38
C TYR A 23 -3.28 -5.35 2.46
N THR A 24 -2.37 -5.94 1.68
CA THR A 24 -2.68 -6.99 0.70
C THR A 24 -1.45 -7.83 0.39
N SER A 25 -1.56 -8.79 -0.53
CA SER A 25 -0.40 -9.53 -1.04
C SER A 25 0.31 -8.74 -2.15
N LEU A 26 1.62 -8.95 -2.32
CA LEU A 26 2.37 -8.33 -3.42
C LEU A 26 1.76 -8.68 -4.78
N SER A 27 1.29 -9.91 -4.97
CA SER A 27 0.63 -10.33 -6.21
C SER A 27 -0.62 -9.49 -6.54
N LYS A 28 -1.46 -9.21 -5.54
CA LYS A 28 -2.65 -8.36 -5.69
C LYS A 28 -2.26 -6.90 -5.91
N ALA A 29 -1.27 -6.39 -5.18
CA ALA A 29 -0.76 -5.04 -5.39
C ALA A 29 -0.18 -4.83 -6.80
N GLN A 30 0.53 -5.82 -7.33
CA GLN A 30 1.02 -5.81 -8.72
C GLN A 30 -0.11 -5.85 -9.76
N GLN A 31 -1.24 -6.50 -9.46
CA GLN A 31 -2.41 -6.44 -10.34
C GLN A 31 -3.02 -5.04 -10.36
N VAL A 32 -3.11 -4.37 -9.21
CA VAL A 32 -3.58 -2.97 -9.12
C VAL A 32 -2.61 -2.01 -9.82
N ALA A 33 -1.31 -2.29 -9.77
CA ALA A 33 -0.28 -1.55 -10.50
C ALA A 33 -0.43 -1.64 -12.03
N LYS A 34 -1.09 -2.68 -12.57
CA LYS A 34 -1.24 -2.85 -14.02
C LYS A 34 -2.28 -1.85 -14.54
N GLY A 35 -1.80 -0.89 -15.32
CA GLY A 35 -2.66 0.10 -15.98
C GLY A 35 -2.83 1.41 -15.21
N ILE A 36 -2.10 1.59 -14.10
CA ILE A 36 -2.08 2.82 -13.31
C ILE A 36 -0.63 3.20 -13.04
N GLU A 37 -0.32 4.50 -13.05
CA GLU A 37 1.00 4.99 -12.65
C GLU A 37 1.18 4.81 -11.13
N VAL A 38 2.09 3.92 -10.75
CA VAL A 38 2.39 3.61 -9.34
C VAL A 38 3.89 3.66 -9.08
N THR A 39 4.26 4.10 -7.87
CA THR A 39 5.63 3.94 -7.38
C THR A 39 5.72 2.70 -6.50
N ILE A 40 6.60 1.76 -6.84
CA ILE A 40 6.80 0.53 -6.07
C ILE A 40 8.12 0.63 -5.30
N SER A 41 8.11 0.30 -4.01
CA SER A 41 9.27 0.35 -3.13
C SER A 41 9.35 -0.88 -2.25
N CYS A 42 10.48 -1.57 -2.29
CA CYS A 42 10.76 -2.66 -1.35
C CYS A 42 11.08 -2.09 0.04
N ARG A 43 10.32 -2.51 1.06
CA ARG A 43 10.50 -2.17 2.47
C ARG A 43 10.24 -3.40 3.36
N PRO A 44 11.24 -3.90 4.09
CA PRO A 44 11.09 -5.10 4.91
C PRO A 44 10.18 -4.90 6.14
N ALA A 45 10.07 -3.69 6.68
CA ALA A 45 9.24 -3.40 7.84
C ALA A 45 7.88 -2.76 7.44
N LEU A 46 6.96 -3.57 6.91
CA LEU A 46 5.63 -3.09 6.52
C LEU A 46 4.78 -2.63 7.71
N ASN A 47 4.94 -3.28 8.87
CA ASN A 47 4.27 -2.88 10.11
C ASN A 47 4.61 -1.44 10.52
N GLN A 48 5.90 -1.08 10.49
CA GLN A 48 6.33 0.29 10.78
C GLN A 48 5.77 1.30 9.78
N ARG A 49 5.60 0.87 8.52
CA ARG A 49 4.99 1.71 7.49
C ARG A 49 3.51 1.91 7.74
N GLU A 50 2.79 0.87 8.16
CA GLU A 50 1.39 0.96 8.56
C GLU A 50 1.22 1.91 9.76
N GLU A 51 2.02 1.74 10.81
CA GLU A 51 2.03 2.62 12.00
C GLU A 51 2.25 4.08 11.59
N PHE A 52 3.25 4.34 10.76
CA PHE A 52 3.53 5.68 10.25
C PHE A 52 2.37 6.28 9.43
N LEU A 53 1.70 5.49 8.59
CA LEU A 53 0.55 5.96 7.82
C LEU A 53 -0.62 6.32 8.73
N LEU A 54 -0.87 5.52 9.77
CA LEU A 54 -1.89 5.81 10.78
C LEU A 54 -1.56 7.09 11.56
N GLU A 55 -0.29 7.30 11.95
CA GLU A 55 0.16 8.54 12.60
C GLU A 55 -0.02 9.78 11.72
N LEU A 56 0.15 9.62 10.40
CA LEU A 56 -0.15 10.69 9.44
C LEU A 56 -1.65 10.92 9.22
N GLY A 57 -2.53 10.10 9.79
CA GLY A 57 -3.98 10.21 9.66
C GLY A 57 -4.55 9.51 8.42
N TYR A 58 -3.79 8.61 7.78
CA TYR A 58 -4.34 7.79 6.71
C TYR A 58 -5.35 6.79 7.26
N LYS A 59 -6.43 6.58 6.52
CA LYS A 59 -7.44 5.58 6.88
C LYS A 59 -7.07 4.21 6.31
N LYS A 60 -7.15 3.18 7.14
CA LYS A 60 -7.04 1.80 6.68
C LYS A 60 -8.36 1.39 6.02
N GLU A 61 -8.30 0.99 4.76
CA GLU A 61 -9.43 0.47 4.00
C GLU A 61 -9.14 -0.96 3.52
N ASN A 62 -10.18 -1.78 3.47
CA ASN A 62 -10.11 -3.09 2.84
C ASN A 62 -10.53 -2.93 1.39
N PHE A 63 -9.56 -2.71 0.49
CA PHE A 63 -9.83 -2.58 -0.96
C PHE A 63 -10.28 -3.88 -1.64
N ILE A 64 -10.50 -4.96 -0.88
CA ILE A 64 -10.89 -6.26 -1.42
C ILE A 64 -11.94 -6.88 -0.48
N SER A 65 -13.18 -6.94 -0.96
CA SER A 65 -14.16 -7.94 -0.56
C SER A 65 -13.95 -9.22 -1.37
#